data_AF-A0A1V9ZWA2-F1
#
_entry.id   AF-A0A1V9ZWA2-F1
#
_cell.length_a   1.000
_cell.length_b   1.000
_cell.length_c   1.000
_cell.angle_alpha   90.00
_cell.angle_beta   90.00
_cell.angle_gamma   90.00
#
_symmetry.space_group_name_H-M   'P 1'
#
loop_
_entity.id
_entity.type
_entity.pdbx_description
1 polymer ?
#
loop_
_entity_poly.entity_id
_entity_poly.type
_entity_poly.pdbx_seq_one_letter_code
_entity_poly.pdbx_strand_id
1 'polypeptide(L)'
;LLRALGLKVIQKNGIEADDFIASYTKKCTNDGYDVVIISNDSDMHQLVQSPTIRKDVKGHVVVYKPTRGVFVAEKQVRKYLQGGSPAFHSEIRALCGDHWGKASGIPGGLPVKSALALLNEYGSLPRLLRNLKQLQDQALGQRLMNAISSVELSYRMSKLKDNLPLPVAPSAFDILLPLQLDPDVLYNFLGPAGMAKVFETPRNKNGKFNKKSHVLLPTEDVSEEVEQELDKWFEAFTNGKEYK
;
A
#
# COMPACT_ATOMS: atom_id res chain seq x y z
N LEU A 1 3.67 1.85 -24.25
CA LEU A 1 2.45 1.06 -23.94
C LEU A 1 1.51 1.73 -22.95
N LEU A 2 1.84 1.89 -21.65
CA LEU A 2 0.89 2.43 -20.64
C LEU A 2 0.28 3.79 -21.02
N ARG A 3 1.07 4.74 -21.51
CA ARG A 3 0.55 6.03 -21.99
C ARG A 3 -0.38 5.89 -23.21
N ALA A 4 -0.10 4.93 -24.09
CA ALA A 4 -0.95 4.61 -25.24
C ALA A 4 -2.25 3.90 -24.83
N LEU A 5 -2.32 3.36 -23.61
CA LEU A 5 -3.54 2.85 -22.99
C LEU A 5 -4.32 3.98 -22.27
N GLY A 6 -3.94 5.24 -22.44
CA GLY A 6 -4.55 6.39 -21.75
C GLY A 6 -4.18 6.51 -20.26
N LEU A 7 -3.26 5.67 -19.76
CA LEU A 7 -2.89 5.67 -18.35
C LEU A 7 -1.86 6.77 -18.05
N LYS A 8 -2.08 7.51 -16.96
CA LYS A 8 -1.10 8.45 -16.44
C LYS A 8 0.09 7.68 -15.84
N VAL A 9 1.30 8.11 -16.19
CA VAL A 9 2.54 7.50 -15.72
C VAL A 9 3.40 8.57 -15.08
N ILE A 10 3.71 8.39 -13.80
CA ILE A 10 4.61 9.26 -13.04
C ILE A 10 5.96 8.57 -12.89
N GLN A 11 7.03 9.31 -13.18
CA GLN A 11 8.40 8.90 -12.94
C GLN A 11 9.27 10.12 -12.68
N LYS A 12 10.25 9.99 -11.78
CA LYS A 12 11.25 11.03 -11.51
C LYS A 12 12.56 10.39 -11.09
N ASN A 13 13.66 10.79 -11.72
CA ASN A 13 14.98 10.25 -11.42
C ASN A 13 15.34 10.48 -9.94
N GLY A 14 15.90 9.44 -9.32
CA GLY A 14 16.31 9.47 -7.90
C GLY A 14 15.16 9.35 -6.90
N ILE A 15 13.93 9.06 -7.35
CA ILE A 15 12.78 8.80 -6.49
C ILE A 15 12.23 7.41 -6.82
N GLU A 16 12.01 6.60 -5.78
CA GLU A 16 11.41 5.29 -5.92
C GLU A 16 9.90 5.39 -6.15
N ALA A 17 9.34 4.45 -6.93
CA ALA A 17 7.91 4.40 -7.17
C ALA A 17 7.10 4.22 -5.87
N ASP A 18 7.64 3.47 -4.92
CA ASP A 18 7.01 3.20 -3.63
C ASP A 18 6.83 4.48 -2.79
N ASP A 19 7.78 5.41 -2.86
CA ASP A 19 7.66 6.72 -2.21
C ASP A 19 6.57 7.59 -2.88
N PHE A 20 6.45 7.53 -4.21
CA PHE A 20 5.33 8.17 -4.88
C PHE A 20 3.99 7.56 -4.46
N ILE A 21 3.89 6.23 -4.42
CA ILE A 21 2.68 5.54 -3.97
C ILE A 21 2.31 5.97 -2.55
N ALA A 22 3.28 6.03 -1.63
CA ALA A 22 3.05 6.50 -0.26
C ALA A 22 2.55 7.95 -0.22
N SER A 23 3.19 8.83 -0.97
CA SER A 23 2.83 10.26 -1.02
C SER A 23 1.46 10.50 -1.65
N TYR A 24 1.13 9.80 -2.75
CA TYR A 24 -0.19 9.85 -3.37
C TYR A 24 -1.25 9.25 -2.45
N THR A 25 -1.00 8.10 -1.84
CA THR A 25 -1.91 7.47 -0.87
C THR A 25 -2.29 8.45 0.23
N LYS A 26 -1.30 9.09 0.87
CA LYS A 26 -1.53 10.08 1.92
C LYS A 26 -2.34 11.28 1.45
N LYS A 27 -2.04 11.79 0.25
CA LYS A 27 -2.79 12.92 -0.32
C LYS A 27 -4.24 12.53 -0.59
N CYS A 28 -4.47 11.40 -1.23
CA CYS A 28 -5.80 10.90 -1.55
C CYS A 28 -6.63 10.65 -0.28
N THR A 29 -6.08 9.97 0.73
CA THR A 29 -6.84 9.74 1.97
C THR A 29 -7.14 11.03 2.72
N ASN A 30 -6.22 12.01 2.73
CA ASN A 30 -6.48 13.32 3.34
C ASN A 30 -7.61 14.10 2.65
N ASP A 31 -7.76 13.86 1.35
CA ASP A 31 -8.83 14.41 0.51
C ASP A 31 -10.14 13.60 0.59
N GLY A 32 -10.16 12.51 1.37
CA GLY A 32 -11.35 11.69 1.62
C GLY A 32 -11.52 10.49 0.69
N TYR A 33 -10.55 10.21 -0.18
CA TYR A 33 -10.63 9.07 -1.08
C TYR A 33 -10.22 7.76 -0.40
N ASP A 34 -10.91 6.68 -0.77
CA ASP A 34 -10.43 5.33 -0.55
C ASP A 34 -9.36 4.95 -1.59
N VAL A 35 -8.35 4.22 -1.14
CA VAL A 35 -7.16 3.89 -1.93
C VAL A 35 -6.95 2.39 -1.99
N VAL A 36 -6.85 1.88 -3.22
CA VAL A 36 -6.41 0.50 -3.51
C VAL A 36 -5.01 0.54 -4.09
N ILE A 37 -4.04 0.05 -3.34
CA ILE A 37 -2.66 -0.10 -3.81
C ILE A 37 -2.50 -1.47 -4.45
N ILE A 38 -2.11 -1.51 -5.73
CA ILE A 38 -1.86 -2.76 -6.44
C ILE A 38 -0.36 -3.04 -6.45
N SER A 39 0.12 -3.89 -5.55
CA SER A 39 1.54 -4.26 -5.48
C SER A 39 1.79 -5.54 -4.68
N ASN A 40 2.71 -6.37 -5.16
CA ASN A 40 3.17 -7.54 -4.40
C ASN A 40 4.17 -7.19 -3.29
N ASP A 41 4.76 -5.98 -3.29
CA ASP A 41 5.71 -5.58 -2.27
C ASP A 41 5.02 -5.43 -0.90
N SER A 42 5.57 -6.07 0.12
CA SER A 42 5.10 -5.97 1.51
C SER A 42 5.35 -4.61 2.13
N ASP A 43 6.23 -3.78 1.55
CA ASP A 43 6.47 -2.41 2.03
C ASP A 43 5.20 -1.56 2.03
N MET A 44 4.26 -1.85 1.12
CA MET A 44 2.95 -1.19 1.05
C MET A 44 2.07 -1.47 2.26
N HIS A 45 2.34 -2.53 3.04
CA HIS A 45 1.57 -2.83 4.24
C HIS A 45 1.62 -1.69 5.27
N GLN A 46 2.68 -0.87 5.27
CA GLN A 46 2.78 0.29 6.17
C GLN A 46 1.78 1.40 5.87
N LEU A 47 1.18 1.39 4.68
CA LEU A 47 0.22 2.40 4.22
C LEU A 47 -1.23 2.02 4.48
N VAL A 48 -1.50 0.75 4.81
CA VAL A 48 -2.84 0.21 5.05
C VAL A 48 -3.49 0.90 6.26
N GLN A 49 -4.73 1.36 6.08
CA GLN A 49 -5.48 2.14 7.08
C GLN A 49 -6.97 1.79 7.00
N SER A 50 -7.66 1.76 8.13
CA SER A 50 -9.11 1.58 8.21
C SER A 50 -9.75 2.55 9.22
N PRO A 51 -10.68 3.42 8.79
CA PRO A 51 -11.53 4.23 9.66
C PRO A 51 -12.23 3.46 10.78
N THR A 52 -12.62 2.20 10.54
CA THR A 52 -13.23 1.32 11.56
C THR A 52 -12.31 1.08 12.75
N ILE A 53 -10.99 1.15 12.54
CA ILE A 53 -9.97 0.98 13.58
C ILE A 53 -9.46 2.33 14.07
N ARG A 54 -9.42 3.35 13.19
CA ARG A 54 -8.80 4.65 13.42
C ARG A 54 -9.74 5.79 13.02
N LYS A 55 -10.44 6.36 13.99
CA LYS A 55 -11.41 7.45 13.79
C LYS A 55 -10.78 8.75 13.26
N ASP A 56 -9.45 8.89 13.34
CA ASP A 56 -8.67 10.01 12.81
C ASP A 56 -8.37 9.90 11.31
N VAL A 57 -8.67 8.76 10.69
CA VAL A 57 -8.43 8.52 9.26
C VAL A 57 -9.70 8.81 8.47
N LYS A 58 -9.54 9.52 7.35
CA LYS A 58 -10.65 9.93 6.47
C LYS A 58 -11.01 8.93 5.36
N GLY A 59 -10.10 8.03 4.99
CA GLY A 59 -10.32 7.07 3.91
C GLY A 59 -9.64 5.72 4.17
N HIS A 60 -10.16 4.67 3.55
CA HIS A 60 -9.64 3.31 3.62
C HIS A 60 -8.42 3.15 2.72
N VAL A 61 -7.42 2.39 3.17
CA VAL A 61 -6.31 1.95 2.32
C VAL A 61 -6.17 0.44 2.40
N VAL A 62 -6.25 -0.22 1.26
CA VAL A 62 -6.03 -1.67 1.13
C VAL A 62 -4.97 -1.97 0.07
N VAL A 63 -4.27 -3.10 0.23
CA VAL A 63 -3.29 -3.57 -0.75
C VAL A 63 -3.84 -4.79 -1.48
N TYR A 64 -3.96 -4.74 -2.79
CA TYR A 64 -4.22 -5.90 -3.63
C TYR A 64 -2.89 -6.57 -4.04
N LYS A 65 -2.81 -7.90 -3.88
CA LYS A 65 -1.67 -8.74 -4.24
C LYS A 65 -1.99 -9.52 -5.52
N PRO A 66 -1.61 -9.04 -6.73
CA PRO A 66 -1.99 -9.69 -7.98
C PRO A 66 -1.55 -11.15 -8.11
N THR A 67 -0.39 -11.52 -7.57
CA THR A 67 0.13 -12.90 -7.66
C THR A 67 -0.71 -13.89 -6.85
N ARG A 68 -1.41 -13.41 -5.84
CA ARG A 68 -2.24 -14.22 -4.94
C ARG A 68 -3.73 -14.00 -5.15
N GLY A 69 -4.11 -12.92 -5.84
CA GLY A 69 -5.50 -12.52 -6.03
C GLY A 69 -6.21 -12.13 -4.73
N VAL A 70 -5.48 -11.62 -3.73
CA VAL A 70 -6.04 -11.30 -2.40
C VAL A 70 -5.87 -9.83 -2.05
N PHE A 71 -6.82 -9.31 -1.27
CA PHE A 71 -6.71 -8.02 -0.60
C PHE A 71 -6.13 -8.18 0.80
N VAL A 72 -5.27 -7.25 1.18
CA VAL A 72 -4.63 -7.14 2.48
C VAL A 72 -5.10 -5.83 3.11
N ALA A 73 -5.96 -5.94 4.13
CA ALA A 73 -6.45 -4.81 4.91
C ALA A 73 -5.78 -4.78 6.30
N GLU A 74 -6.12 -3.77 7.10
CA GLU A 74 -5.40 -3.48 8.35
C GLU A 74 -5.41 -4.65 9.33
N LYS A 75 -6.50 -5.42 9.39
CA LYS A 75 -6.63 -6.62 10.22
C LYS A 75 -5.58 -7.69 9.86
N GLN A 76 -5.36 -7.93 8.58
CA GLN A 76 -4.37 -8.89 8.08
C GLN A 76 -2.94 -8.41 8.36
N VAL A 77 -2.68 -7.10 8.17
CA VAL A 77 -1.38 -6.50 8.51
C VAL A 77 -1.10 -6.60 10.00
N ARG A 78 -2.08 -6.28 10.86
CA ARG A 78 -1.93 -6.44 12.32
C ARG A 78 -1.64 -7.87 12.72
N LYS A 79 -2.32 -8.86 12.13
CA LYS A 79 -2.01 -10.28 12.37
C LYS A 79 -0.57 -10.62 11.99
N TYR A 80 -0.11 -10.15 10.83
CA TYR A 80 1.28 -10.32 10.38
C TYR A 80 2.28 -9.68 11.33
N LEU A 81 1.97 -8.48 11.85
CA LEU A 81 2.78 -7.74 12.83
C LEU A 81 2.51 -8.15 14.29
N GLN A 82 1.92 -9.32 14.53
CA GLN A 82 1.61 -9.85 15.87
C GLN A 82 0.85 -8.87 16.79
N GLY A 83 -0.09 -8.12 16.21
CA GLY A 83 -0.92 -7.11 16.87
C GLY A 83 -0.47 -5.67 16.61
N GLY A 84 0.73 -5.47 16.06
CA GLY A 84 1.29 -4.15 15.78
C GLY A 84 0.51 -3.37 14.72
N SER A 85 0.44 -2.05 14.88
CA SER A 85 -0.15 -1.16 13.88
C SER A 85 0.67 -1.20 12.58
N PRO A 86 0.04 -1.05 11.40
CA PRO A 86 0.74 -0.82 10.13
C PRO A 86 1.83 0.26 10.21
N ALA A 87 1.64 1.30 11.03
CA ALA A 87 2.61 2.38 11.22
C ALA A 87 3.96 1.90 11.77
N PHE A 88 3.98 0.79 12.52
CA PHE A 88 5.19 0.17 13.08
C PHE A 88 5.88 -0.78 12.10
N HIS A 89 5.36 -0.99 10.89
CA HIS A 89 5.91 -1.97 9.95
C HIS A 89 7.41 -1.75 9.67
N SER A 90 7.81 -0.52 9.35
CA SER A 90 9.22 -0.18 9.06
C SER A 90 10.11 -0.22 10.32
N GLU A 91 9.58 0.15 11.48
CA GLU A 91 10.31 0.11 12.75
C GLU A 91 10.54 -1.34 13.24
N ILE A 92 9.51 -2.19 13.12
CA ILE A 92 9.63 -3.63 13.39
C ILE A 92 10.66 -4.23 12.44
N ARG A 93 10.60 -3.92 11.14
CA ARG A 93 11.57 -4.43 10.16
C ARG A 93 12.99 -3.96 10.45
N ALA A 94 13.17 -2.73 10.92
CA ALA A 94 14.47 -2.19 11.32
C ALA A 94 15.09 -2.90 12.54
N LEU A 95 14.25 -3.48 13.40
CA LEU A 95 14.70 -4.23 14.58
C LEU A 95 14.84 -5.73 14.31
N CYS A 96 13.93 -6.31 13.55
CA CYS A 96 13.86 -7.74 13.27
C CYS A 96 14.76 -8.16 12.10
N GLY A 97 15.01 -7.26 11.15
CA GLY A 97 15.50 -7.60 9.83
C GLY A 97 14.40 -8.15 8.93
N ASP A 98 14.74 -8.46 7.68
CA ASP A 98 13.81 -9.01 6.70
C ASP A 98 14.36 -10.24 5.99
N HIS A 99 13.45 -11.04 5.43
CA HIS A 99 13.83 -12.24 4.68
C HIS A 99 14.46 -11.92 3.32
N TRP A 100 14.16 -10.76 2.75
CA TRP A 100 14.56 -10.37 1.40
C TRP A 100 15.87 -9.58 1.35
N GLY A 101 16.49 -9.31 2.51
CA GLY A 101 17.78 -8.64 2.62
C GLY A 101 17.75 -7.12 2.42
N LYS A 102 16.58 -6.48 2.35
CA LYS A 102 16.46 -4.99 2.32
C LYS A 102 16.80 -4.37 3.69
N ALA A 103 16.66 -5.12 4.77
CA ALA A 103 16.88 -4.69 6.15
C ALA A 103 17.64 -5.78 6.91
N SER A 104 18.90 -5.52 7.24
CA SER A 104 19.71 -6.42 8.07
C SER A 104 19.19 -6.52 9.51
N GLY A 105 18.55 -5.45 10.00
CA GLY A 105 18.10 -5.35 11.37
C GLY A 105 19.26 -5.33 12.37
N ILE A 106 19.01 -5.80 13.60
CA ILE A 106 20.09 -6.09 14.54
C ILE A 106 20.68 -7.49 14.29
N PRO A 107 21.96 -7.74 14.61
CA PRO A 107 22.52 -9.08 14.55
C PRO A 107 21.67 -10.12 15.31
N GLY A 108 21.32 -11.20 14.62
CA GLY A 108 20.44 -12.26 15.13
C GLY A 108 18.95 -11.92 15.12
N GLY A 109 18.57 -10.69 14.75
CA GLY A 109 17.19 -10.19 14.75
C GLY A 109 16.56 -10.11 16.13
N LEU A 110 15.49 -9.34 16.26
CA LEU A 110 14.53 -9.49 17.36
C LEU A 110 13.32 -10.29 16.89
N PRO A 111 12.72 -11.11 17.76
CA PRO A 111 11.36 -11.58 17.53
C PRO A 111 10.41 -10.38 17.37
N VAL A 112 9.47 -10.47 16.42
CA VAL A 112 8.49 -9.39 16.14
C VAL A 112 7.74 -8.97 17.41
N LYS A 113 7.36 -9.92 18.26
CA LYS A 113 6.68 -9.63 19.55
C LYS A 113 7.53 -8.76 20.47
N SER A 114 8.83 -9.04 20.58
CA SER A 114 9.78 -8.29 21.40
C SER A 114 10.03 -6.90 20.83
N ALA A 115 10.21 -6.78 19.51
CA ALA A 115 10.33 -5.49 18.84
C ALA A 115 9.08 -4.63 19.06
N LEU A 116 7.89 -5.22 18.90
CA LEU A 116 6.62 -4.53 19.13
C LEU A 116 6.46 -4.10 20.59
N ALA A 117 6.86 -4.92 21.56
CA ALA A 117 6.81 -4.55 22.98
C ALA A 117 7.65 -3.29 23.26
N LEU A 118 8.88 -3.23 22.74
CA LEU A 118 9.74 -2.05 22.85
C LEU A 118 9.13 -0.83 22.15
N LEU A 119 8.61 -0.99 20.93
CA LEU A 119 8.01 0.12 20.20
C LEU A 119 6.74 0.64 20.89
N ASN A 120 5.96 -0.21 21.54
CA ASN A 120 4.83 0.21 22.36
C ASN A 120 5.27 0.94 23.64
N GLU A 121 6.32 0.45 24.31
CA GLU A 121 6.86 1.05 25.54
C GLU A 121 7.43 2.45 25.28
N TYR A 122 8.24 2.61 24.23
CA TYR A 122 8.92 3.88 23.92
C TYR A 122 8.16 4.75 22.91
N GLY A 123 7.15 4.20 22.26
CA GLY A 123 6.25 4.85 21.28
C GLY A 123 6.81 5.01 19.86
N SER A 124 8.13 4.92 19.66
CA SER A 124 8.76 4.98 18.32
C SER A 124 10.20 4.50 18.37
N LEU A 125 10.76 4.14 17.22
CA LEU A 125 12.16 3.72 17.09
C LEU A 125 13.14 4.83 17.53
N PRO A 126 13.00 6.11 17.13
CA PRO A 126 13.89 7.16 17.63
C PRO A 126 13.85 7.36 19.15
N ARG A 127 12.68 7.19 19.78
CA ARG A 127 12.56 7.27 21.24
C ARG A 127 13.22 6.07 21.92
N LEU A 128 13.07 4.86 21.37
CA LEU A 128 13.77 3.67 21.85
C LEU A 128 15.29 3.88 21.79
N LEU A 129 15.83 4.30 20.64
CA LEU A 129 17.27 4.47 20.43
C LEU A 129 17.90 5.54 21.36
N ARG A 130 17.13 6.56 21.77
CA ARG A 130 17.62 7.57 22.73
C ARG A 130 17.67 7.08 24.18
N ASN A 131 16.92 6.03 24.51
CA ASN A 131 16.78 5.55 25.89
C ASN A 131 17.43 4.18 26.11
N LEU A 132 18.36 3.76 25.24
CA LEU A 132 18.91 2.41 25.27
C LEU A 132 19.57 2.00 26.61
N LYS A 133 20.08 2.97 27.36
CA LYS A 133 20.72 2.75 28.68
C LYS A 133 19.70 2.45 29.80
N GLN A 134 18.43 2.78 29.58
CA GLN A 134 17.36 2.65 30.56
C GLN A 134 16.57 1.35 30.39
N LEU A 135 16.89 0.53 29.39
CA LEU A 135 16.23 -0.77 29.22
C LEU A 135 16.45 -1.65 30.45
N GLN A 136 15.40 -2.34 30.89
CA GLN A 136 15.52 -3.34 31.95
C GLN A 136 16.49 -4.46 31.56
N ASP A 137 16.43 -4.90 30.30
CA ASP A 137 17.40 -5.82 29.72
C ASP A 137 18.64 -5.08 29.23
N GLN A 138 19.65 -5.02 30.11
CA GLN A 138 20.93 -4.36 29.84
C GLN A 138 21.70 -5.01 28.68
N ALA A 139 21.59 -6.34 28.50
CA ALA A 139 22.28 -7.03 27.41
C ALA A 139 21.65 -6.67 26.05
N LEU A 140 20.33 -6.59 25.98
CA LEU A 140 19.63 -6.09 24.81
C LEU A 140 19.96 -4.61 24.54
N GLY A 141 20.00 -3.77 25.57
CA GLY A 141 20.41 -2.37 25.45
C GLY A 141 21.79 -2.23 24.81
N GLN A 142 22.79 -2.98 25.28
CA GLN A 142 24.12 -2.99 24.70
C GLN A 142 24.13 -3.52 23.26
N ARG A 143 23.34 -4.56 22.97
CA ARG A 143 23.22 -5.12 21.61
C ARG A 143 22.65 -4.11 20.62
N LEU A 144 21.63 -3.36 21.03
CA LEU A 144 21.04 -2.28 20.24
C LEU A 144 22.04 -1.14 20.06
N MET A 145 22.78 -0.74 21.10
CA MET A 145 23.82 0.30 21.00
C MET A 145 24.90 -0.06 19.98
N ASN A 146 25.36 -1.31 20.00
CA ASN A 146 26.36 -1.80 19.06
C ASN A 146 25.84 -1.88 17.62
N ALA A 147 24.51 -1.94 17.43
CA ALA A 147 23.86 -2.11 16.13
C ALA A 147 23.14 -0.85 15.62
N ILE A 148 23.30 0.31 16.27
CA ILE A 148 22.57 1.56 15.93
C ILE A 148 22.63 1.87 14.44
N SER A 149 23.83 1.89 13.85
CA SER A 149 23.99 2.23 12.42
C SER A 149 23.26 1.26 11.49
N SER A 150 23.23 -0.03 11.83
CA SER A 150 22.51 -1.06 11.06
C SER A 150 20.99 -0.87 11.15
N VAL A 151 20.50 -0.56 12.34
CA VAL A 151 19.07 -0.29 12.60
C VAL A 151 18.62 0.98 11.87
N GLU A 152 19.40 2.05 11.96
CA GLU A 152 19.12 3.31 11.28
C GLU A 152 19.08 3.15 9.76
N LEU A 153 20.06 2.43 9.19
CA LEU A 153 20.06 2.13 7.76
C LEU A 153 18.84 1.28 7.37
N SER A 154 18.58 0.21 8.11
CA SER A 154 17.43 -0.67 7.87
C SER A 154 16.10 0.10 7.94
N TYR A 155 15.97 1.03 8.88
CA TYR A 155 14.80 1.89 8.99
C TYR A 155 14.66 2.81 7.78
N ARG A 156 15.74 3.49 7.37
CA ARG A 156 15.74 4.38 6.20
C ARG A 156 15.41 3.66 4.90
N MET A 157 15.84 2.40 4.75
CA MET A 157 15.56 1.57 3.58
C MET A 157 14.12 1.02 3.58
N SER A 158 13.49 0.88 4.75
CA SER A 158 12.13 0.32 4.87
C SER A 158 11.04 1.39 4.96
N LYS A 159 11.38 2.60 5.42
CA LYS A 159 10.42 3.67 5.66
C LYS A 159 10.17 4.44 4.37
N LEU A 160 8.94 4.36 3.89
CA LEU A 160 8.51 5.11 2.71
C LEU A 160 8.38 6.60 3.02
N LYS A 161 8.79 7.44 2.08
CA LYS A 161 8.60 8.89 2.11
C LYS A 161 7.21 9.19 1.58
N ASP A 162 6.39 9.78 2.43
CA ASP A 162 4.98 10.07 2.16
C ASP A 162 4.70 11.57 1.96
N ASN A 163 5.75 12.38 1.80
CA ASN A 163 5.69 13.84 1.74
C ASN A 163 6.43 14.40 0.51
N LEU A 164 6.52 13.61 -0.56
CA LEU A 164 7.13 14.08 -1.80
C LEU A 164 6.23 15.08 -2.53
N PRO A 165 6.82 16.08 -3.21
CA PRO A 165 6.06 16.93 -4.14
C PRO A 165 5.44 16.08 -5.25
N LEU A 166 4.11 16.14 -5.35
CA LEU A 166 3.37 15.41 -6.37
C LEU A 166 3.44 16.19 -7.69
N PRO A 167 4.01 15.61 -8.77
CA PRO A 167 4.15 16.31 -10.05
C PRO A 167 2.80 16.52 -10.74
N VAL A 168 1.78 15.75 -10.34
CA VAL A 168 0.43 15.77 -10.89
C VAL A 168 -0.55 15.64 -9.72
N ALA A 169 -1.61 16.44 -9.69
CA ALA A 169 -2.64 16.35 -8.66
C ALA A 169 -3.44 15.04 -8.78
N PRO A 170 -3.96 14.46 -7.67
CA PRO A 170 -4.80 13.26 -7.72
C PRO A 170 -5.98 13.36 -8.71
N SER A 171 -6.65 14.51 -8.80
CA SER A 171 -7.76 14.75 -9.72
C SER A 171 -7.38 14.65 -11.20
N ALA A 172 -6.10 14.76 -11.55
CA ALA A 172 -5.66 14.57 -12.93
C ALA A 172 -5.44 13.09 -13.31
N PHE A 173 -5.65 12.17 -12.36
CA PHE A 173 -5.65 10.72 -12.58
C PHE A 173 -7.04 10.16 -12.86
N ASP A 174 -8.07 11.01 -12.93
CA ASP A 174 -9.42 10.61 -13.32
C ASP A 174 -9.34 9.84 -14.64
N ILE A 175 -9.75 8.57 -14.58
CA ILE A 175 -9.83 7.73 -15.76
C ILE A 175 -11.15 8.08 -16.45
N LEU A 176 -11.09 9.04 -17.37
CA LEU A 176 -12.21 9.32 -18.25
C LEU A 176 -12.36 8.14 -19.22
N LEU A 177 -13.50 7.46 -19.12
CA LEU A 177 -13.92 6.46 -20.07
C LEU A 177 -14.65 7.14 -21.25
N PRO A 178 -14.67 6.51 -22.44
CA PRO A 178 -13.82 5.40 -22.82
C PRO A 178 -12.34 5.82 -22.79
N LEU A 179 -11.45 4.90 -22.39
CA LEU A 179 -10.01 5.16 -22.45
C LEU A 179 -9.64 5.63 -23.85
N GLN A 180 -8.92 6.75 -23.94
CA GLN A 180 -8.36 7.20 -25.21
C GLN A 180 -7.14 6.33 -25.52
N LEU A 181 -7.37 5.28 -26.31
CA LEU A 181 -6.37 4.34 -26.76
C LEU A 181 -5.77 4.81 -28.09
N ASP A 182 -4.44 4.70 -28.24
CA ASP A 182 -3.76 4.93 -29.52
C ASP A 182 -3.58 3.58 -30.25
N PRO A 183 -4.43 3.25 -31.25
CA PRO A 183 -4.44 1.92 -31.86
C PRO A 183 -3.16 1.61 -32.63
N ASP A 184 -2.52 2.62 -33.23
CA ASP A 184 -1.32 2.44 -34.03
C ASP A 184 -0.12 2.12 -33.14
N VAL A 185 0.00 2.83 -32.01
CA VAL A 185 1.03 2.51 -31.01
C VAL A 185 0.76 1.13 -30.40
N LEU A 186 -0.49 0.80 -30.06
CA LEU A 186 -0.83 -0.52 -29.51
C LEU A 186 -0.54 -1.64 -30.51
N TYR A 187 -0.89 -1.47 -31.78
CA TYR A 187 -0.65 -2.45 -32.84
C TYR A 187 0.84 -2.72 -33.02
N ASN A 188 1.67 -1.68 -33.03
CA ASN A 188 3.13 -1.81 -33.15
C ASN A 188 3.76 -2.60 -32.00
N PHE A 189 3.22 -2.48 -30.77
CA PHE A 189 3.76 -3.18 -29.59
C PHE A 189 3.18 -4.59 -29.39
N LEU A 190 1.89 -4.78 -29.68
CA LEU A 190 1.15 -5.99 -29.33
C LEU A 190 0.92 -6.92 -30.52
N GLY A 191 1.04 -6.41 -31.74
CA GLY A 191 0.70 -7.10 -32.98
C GLY A 191 -0.79 -7.45 -33.08
N PRO A 192 -1.21 -8.15 -34.15
CA PRO A 192 -2.61 -8.48 -34.41
C PRO A 192 -3.25 -9.31 -33.28
N ALA A 193 -2.51 -10.30 -32.76
CA ALA A 193 -3.01 -11.20 -31.71
C ALA A 193 -3.15 -10.50 -30.34
N GLY A 194 -2.22 -9.61 -29.99
CA GLY A 194 -2.30 -8.86 -28.75
C GLY A 194 -3.37 -7.76 -28.80
N MET A 195 -3.60 -7.16 -29.96
CA MET A 195 -4.73 -6.24 -30.19
C MET A 195 -6.07 -6.94 -29.99
N ALA A 196 -6.26 -8.13 -30.58
CA ALA A 196 -7.48 -8.91 -30.38
C ALA A 196 -7.79 -9.13 -28.88
N LYS A 197 -6.76 -9.37 -28.05
CA LYS A 197 -6.90 -9.57 -26.60
C LYS A 197 -7.17 -8.30 -25.79
N VAL A 198 -6.65 -7.15 -26.20
CA VAL A 198 -6.88 -5.86 -25.50
C VAL A 198 -8.30 -5.34 -25.76
N PHE A 199 -8.80 -5.53 -26.98
CA PHE A 199 -10.16 -5.13 -27.36
C PHE A 199 -11.19 -6.24 -27.12
N GLU A 200 -10.76 -7.43 -26.70
CA GLU A 200 -11.66 -8.47 -26.21
C GLU A 200 -12.37 -7.98 -24.95
N THR A 201 -13.70 -8.04 -24.95
CA THR A 201 -14.48 -7.74 -23.76
C THR A 201 -14.08 -8.70 -22.65
N PRO A 202 -13.64 -8.23 -21.46
CA PRO A 202 -13.26 -9.12 -20.38
C PRO A 202 -14.42 -10.07 -20.04
N ARG A 203 -14.11 -11.36 -19.84
CA ARG A 203 -15.08 -12.42 -19.52
C ARG A 203 -14.76 -12.99 -18.15
N ASN A 204 -15.78 -13.25 -17.32
CA ASN A 204 -15.59 -14.03 -16.10
C ASN A 204 -15.38 -15.53 -16.42
N LYS A 205 -15.15 -16.36 -15.40
CA LYS A 205 -14.95 -17.82 -15.52
C LYS A 205 -16.08 -18.56 -16.27
N ASN A 206 -17.26 -17.94 -16.40
CA ASN A 206 -18.45 -18.48 -17.06
C ASN A 206 -18.76 -17.79 -18.40
N GLY A 207 -17.83 -16.99 -18.94
CA GLY A 207 -17.97 -16.38 -20.27
C GLY A 207 -18.97 -15.22 -20.37
N LYS A 208 -19.63 -14.81 -19.28
CA LYS A 208 -20.64 -13.72 -19.27
C LYS A 208 -20.33 -12.71 -18.18
N PHE A 209 -19.99 -11.48 -18.56
CA PHE A 209 -19.99 -10.38 -17.60
C PHE A 209 -21.42 -10.05 -17.18
N ASN A 210 -21.60 -9.63 -15.93
CA ASN A 210 -22.87 -9.05 -15.50
C ASN A 210 -23.03 -7.71 -16.24
N LYS A 211 -24.05 -7.61 -17.09
CA LYS A 211 -24.38 -6.38 -17.87
C LYS A 211 -24.57 -5.13 -17.00
N LYS A 212 -24.59 -5.28 -15.67
CA LYS A 212 -24.70 -4.23 -14.66
C LYS A 212 -23.36 -3.65 -14.16
N SER A 213 -22.21 -4.10 -14.66
CA SER A 213 -20.92 -3.42 -14.37
C SER A 213 -20.82 -2.13 -15.18
N HIS A 214 -21.68 -1.18 -14.85
CA HIS A 214 -21.47 0.20 -15.23
C HIS A 214 -20.27 0.67 -14.41
N VAL A 215 -19.09 0.78 -15.04
CA VAL A 215 -18.14 1.79 -14.55
C VAL A 215 -18.76 3.11 -14.99
N LEU A 216 -19.59 3.66 -14.10
CA LEU A 216 -20.18 4.98 -14.26
C LEU A 216 -19.03 5.97 -14.32
N LEU A 217 -18.93 6.68 -15.45
CA LEU A 217 -18.40 8.03 -15.37
C LEU A 217 -19.49 8.84 -14.68
N PRO A 218 -19.18 9.62 -13.64
CA PRO A 218 -20.05 10.71 -13.31
C PRO A 218 -19.95 11.73 -14.46
N THR A 219 -20.91 11.68 -15.39
CA THR A 219 -21.43 12.94 -15.96
C THR A 219 -22.38 13.62 -14.97
N GLU A 220 -22.74 12.91 -13.89
CA GLU A 220 -23.56 13.31 -12.74
C GLU A 220 -22.96 12.68 -11.49
N ASP A 221 -23.12 13.30 -10.31
CA ASP A 221 -22.62 12.77 -9.04
C ASP A 221 -22.98 11.29 -8.86
N VAL A 222 -22.04 10.51 -8.29
CA VAL A 222 -22.27 9.09 -7.99
C VAL A 222 -23.51 9.00 -7.12
N SER A 223 -24.51 8.20 -7.52
CA SER A 223 -25.74 8.10 -6.73
C SER A 223 -25.41 7.55 -5.33
N GLU A 224 -26.13 8.03 -4.31
CA GLU A 224 -25.96 7.56 -2.92
C GLU A 224 -26.01 6.02 -2.82
N GLU A 225 -26.78 5.37 -3.69
CA GLU A 225 -26.91 3.92 -3.77
C GLU A 225 -25.60 3.23 -4.21
N VAL A 226 -24.88 3.81 -5.18
CA VAL A 226 -23.59 3.29 -5.65
C VAL A 226 -22.50 3.57 -4.63
N GLU A 227 -22.50 4.75 -3.99
CA GLU A 227 -21.58 5.04 -2.88
C GLU A 227 -21.79 4.05 -1.73
N GLN A 228 -23.04 3.80 -1.33
CA GLN A 228 -23.36 2.81 -0.28
C GLN A 228 -22.94 1.38 -0.65
N GLU A 229 -23.04 0.98 -1.92
CA GLU A 229 -22.56 -0.34 -2.35
C GLU A 229 -21.02 -0.42 -2.38
N LEU A 230 -20.33 0.66 -2.75
CA LEU A 230 -18.87 0.75 -2.64
C LEU A 230 -18.42 0.71 -1.18
N ASP A 231 -19.10 1.43 -0.30
CA ASP A 231 -18.86 1.41 1.14
C ASP A 231 -19.05 0.01 1.71
N LYS A 232 -20.17 -0.66 1.39
CA LYS A 232 -20.41 -2.05 1.81
C LYS A 232 -19.34 -3.00 1.25
N TRP A 233 -18.90 -2.77 0.02
CA TRP A 233 -17.79 -3.53 -0.59
C TRP A 233 -16.51 -3.34 0.21
N PHE A 234 -16.10 -2.09 0.47
CA PHE A 234 -14.94 -1.76 1.28
C PHE A 234 -15.05 -2.32 2.72
N GLU A 235 -16.22 -2.22 3.35
CA GLU A 235 -16.50 -2.78 4.67
C GLU A 235 -16.38 -4.31 4.70
N ALA A 236 -16.90 -5.01 3.69
CA ALA A 236 -16.77 -6.46 3.60
C ALA A 236 -15.30 -6.87 3.49
N PHE A 237 -14.54 -6.20 2.61
CA PHE A 237 -13.11 -6.49 2.42
C PHE A 237 -12.27 -6.17 3.66
N THR A 238 -12.49 -5.01 4.27
CA THR A 238 -11.77 -4.58 5.49
C THR A 238 -12.06 -5.50 6.68
N ASN A 239 -13.25 -6.10 6.73
CA ASN A 239 -13.61 -7.11 7.73
C ASN A 239 -13.17 -8.54 7.39
N GLY A 240 -12.63 -8.76 6.18
CA GLY A 240 -12.15 -10.06 5.71
C GLY A 240 -13.26 -11.02 5.27
N LYS A 241 -14.39 -10.49 4.80
CA LYS A 241 -15.50 -11.24 4.20
C LYS A 241 -15.43 -11.14 2.67
N GLU A 242 -15.89 -12.19 1.98
CA GLU A 242 -16.17 -12.08 0.54
C GLU A 242 -17.40 -11.21 0.31
N TYR A 243 -17.29 -10.22 -0.58
CA TYR A 243 -18.44 -9.45 -1.07
C TYR A 243 -19.16 -10.27 -2.14
N LYS A 244 -20.46 -10.56 -1.95
CA LYS A 244 -21.30 -11.34 -2.87
C LYS A 244 -22.29 -10.46 -3.60
#